data_AF-A0A9X8BYI9-F1
#
_entry.id   AF-A0A9X8BYI9-F1
#
_cell.length_a   1.000
_cell.length_b   1.000
_cell.length_c   1.000
_cell.angle_alpha   90.00
_cell.angle_beta   90.00
_cell.angle_gamma   90.00
#
_symmetry.space_group_name_H-M   'P 1'
#
loop_
_entity.id
_entity.type
_entity.pdbx_description
1 polymer ?
#
loop_
_entity_poly.entity_id
_entity_poly.type
_entity_poly.pdbx_seq_one_letter_code
_entity_poly.pdbx_strand_id
1 'polypeptide(L)'
;MISITIARKEGVDKEVVLVKNTTNRTLFGMESDNAVEELNEWLSLVGVNFNSIFFRRENLFGVFVKDAYVEHDVKLYFYKSINADIIPTMKEVIVERKVVEDGKEVVKNTLAYIGNFCGLTSIYLPKLDSEVFESSHKEALDKEGKLPVLKLGLEDTSIDVEFEQRVRENY
;
A
#
# COMPACT_ATOMS: atom_id res chain seq x y z
N MET A 1 -2.47 -10.64 -8.82
CA MET A 1 -2.31 -11.51 -7.63
C MET A 1 -1.47 -10.74 -6.64
N ILE A 2 -1.84 -10.78 -5.37
CA ILE A 2 -1.06 -10.21 -4.27
C ILE A 2 -0.61 -11.33 -3.33
N SER A 3 0.59 -11.18 -2.77
CA SER A 3 1.07 -11.99 -1.65
C SER A 3 1.04 -11.14 -0.39
N ILE A 4 0.64 -11.75 0.72
CA ILE A 4 0.54 -11.10 2.02
C ILE A 4 1.36 -11.93 3.00
N THR A 5 2.28 -11.27 3.71
CA THR A 5 3.08 -11.85 4.78
C THR A 5 2.83 -11.09 6.07
N ILE A 6 2.56 -11.80 7.15
CA ILE A 6 2.46 -11.27 8.51
C ILE A 6 3.47 -12.03 9.37
N ALA A 7 4.39 -11.32 10.00
CA ALA A 7 5.42 -11.91 10.85
C ALA A 7 5.41 -11.30 12.25
N ARG A 8 5.65 -12.14 13.27
CA ARG A 8 5.78 -11.71 14.67
C ARG A 8 6.84 -12.54 15.39
N LYS A 9 7.80 -11.88 16.04
CA LYS A 9 8.77 -12.56 16.92
C LYS A 9 8.11 -12.95 18.25
N GLU A 10 8.45 -14.13 18.77
CA GLU A 10 8.05 -14.50 20.14
C GLU A 10 8.58 -13.49 21.17
N GLY A 11 7.69 -13.05 22.07
CA GLY A 11 8.02 -12.04 23.09
C GLY A 11 8.08 -10.58 22.59
N VAL A 12 7.69 -10.31 21.34
CA VAL A 12 7.58 -8.94 20.79
C VAL A 12 6.14 -8.66 20.40
N ASP A 13 5.59 -7.54 20.88
CA ASP A 13 4.21 -7.14 20.63
C ASP A 13 3.98 -6.57 19.23
N LYS A 14 5.04 -6.12 18.56
CA LYS A 14 4.98 -5.59 17.19
C LYS A 14 4.82 -6.70 16.16
N GLU A 15 3.92 -6.48 15.21
CA GLU A 15 3.75 -7.29 14.02
C GLU A 15 4.32 -6.57 12.81
N VAL A 16 4.85 -7.33 11.87
CA VAL A 16 5.29 -6.81 10.58
C VAL A 16 4.39 -7.37 9.50
N VAL A 17 3.88 -6.49 8.65
CA VAL A 17 3.03 -6.83 7.50
C VAL A 17 3.69 -6.37 6.21
N LEU A 18 3.63 -7.22 5.19
CA LEU A 18 4.07 -6.91 3.85
C LEU A 18 3.07 -7.42 2.82
N VAL A 19 2.68 -6.56 1.88
CA VAL A 19 1.85 -6.90 0.73
C VAL A 19 2.62 -6.61 -0.55
N LYS A 20 2.80 -7.61 -1.40
CA LYS A 20 3.48 -7.48 -2.69
C LYS A 20 2.57 -7.90 -3.84
N ASN A 21 2.83 -7.37 -5.03
CA ASN A 21 2.20 -7.84 -6.27
C ASN A 21 3.05 -8.93 -6.97
N THR A 22 2.57 -9.42 -8.13
CA THR A 22 3.28 -10.41 -8.95
C THR A 22 4.65 -9.96 -9.47
N THR A 23 4.93 -8.66 -9.50
CA THR A 23 6.25 -8.11 -9.86
C THR A 23 7.19 -7.97 -8.66
N ASN A 24 6.83 -8.55 -7.51
CA ASN A 24 7.53 -8.42 -6.23
C ASN A 24 7.66 -6.96 -5.76
N ARG A 25 6.78 -6.06 -6.21
CA ARG A 25 6.72 -4.68 -5.76
C ARG A 25 5.91 -4.62 -4.47
N THR A 26 6.46 -4.00 -3.44
CA THR A 26 5.72 -3.66 -2.22
C THR A 26 4.60 -2.68 -2.53
N LEU A 27 3.38 -3.08 -2.18
CA LEU A 27 2.17 -2.27 -2.26
C LEU A 27 1.82 -1.66 -0.90
N PHE A 28 2.12 -2.37 0.18
CA PHE A 28 1.91 -1.95 1.57
C PHE A 28 2.94 -2.64 2.47
N GLY A 29 3.50 -1.91 3.42
CA GLY A 29 4.44 -2.44 4.41
C GLY A 29 4.34 -1.66 5.70
N MET A 30 4.30 -2.36 6.84
CA MET A 30 4.14 -1.74 8.15
C MET A 30 4.75 -2.61 9.26
N GLU A 31 5.37 -1.97 10.26
CA GLU A 31 5.83 -2.60 11.50
C GLU A 31 5.26 -1.82 12.69
N SER A 32 4.27 -2.39 13.37
CA SER A 32 3.60 -1.76 14.52
C SER A 32 2.77 -2.79 15.30
N ASP A 33 2.26 -2.39 16.46
CA ASP A 33 1.28 -3.14 17.24
C ASP A 33 -0.12 -3.20 16.59
N ASN A 34 -0.42 -2.29 15.66
CA ASN A 34 -1.67 -2.25 14.90
C ASN A 34 -1.54 -2.67 13.42
N ALA A 35 -0.42 -3.31 13.03
CA ALA A 35 -0.12 -3.56 11.62
C ALA A 35 -1.18 -4.41 10.89
N VAL A 36 -1.81 -5.36 11.59
CA VAL A 36 -2.87 -6.22 11.02
C VAL A 36 -4.21 -5.48 10.86
N GLU A 37 -4.51 -4.52 11.75
CA GLU A 37 -5.70 -3.67 11.61
C GLU A 37 -5.57 -2.77 10.39
N GLU A 38 -4.41 -2.14 10.24
CA GLU A 38 -4.05 -1.29 9.10
C GLU A 38 -4.00 -2.07 7.78
N LEU A 39 -3.53 -3.32 7.81
CA LEU A 39 -3.64 -4.24 6.68
C LEU A 39 -5.10 -4.50 6.28
N ASN A 40 -5.98 -4.74 7.26
CA ASN A 40 -7.39 -5.01 7.00
C ASN A 40 -8.08 -3.79 6.36
N GLU A 41 -7.79 -2.59 6.85
CA GLU A 41 -8.26 -1.35 6.22
C GLU A 41 -7.74 -1.21 4.79
N TRP A 42 -6.45 -1.44 4.58
CA TRP A 42 -5.83 -1.39 3.26
C TRP A 42 -6.46 -2.37 2.28
N LEU A 43 -6.66 -3.63 2.70
CA LEU A 43 -7.30 -4.67 1.89
C LEU A 43 -8.73 -4.30 1.55
N SER A 44 -9.49 -3.75 2.50
CA SER A 44 -10.85 -3.25 2.28
C SER A 44 -10.89 -2.14 1.21
N LEU A 45 -9.93 -1.21 1.24
CA LEU A 45 -9.81 -0.18 0.21
C LEU A 45 -9.52 -0.75 -1.18
N VAL A 46 -8.66 -1.78 -1.27
CA VAL A 46 -8.41 -2.45 -2.56
C VAL A 46 -9.44 -3.55 -2.88
N GLY A 47 -10.52 -3.66 -2.11
CA GLY A 47 -11.64 -4.57 -2.34
C GLY A 47 -11.33 -6.04 -2.12
N VAL A 48 -10.41 -6.34 -1.20
CA VAL A 48 -10.12 -7.68 -0.69
C VAL A 48 -10.69 -7.80 0.73
N ASN A 49 -11.53 -8.80 0.97
CA ASN A 49 -12.07 -9.06 2.31
C ASN A 49 -11.07 -9.88 3.13
N PHE A 50 -10.49 -9.29 4.17
CA PHE A 50 -9.51 -9.96 5.04
C PHE A 50 -10.00 -11.30 5.59
N ASN A 51 -11.27 -11.37 6.01
CA ASN A 51 -11.85 -12.60 6.57
C ASN A 51 -12.01 -13.75 5.56
N SER A 52 -11.88 -13.45 4.26
CA SER A 52 -11.89 -14.46 3.20
C SER A 52 -10.51 -15.04 2.88
N ILE A 53 -9.45 -14.48 3.46
CA ILE A 53 -8.07 -14.87 3.17
C ILE A 53 -7.68 -16.06 4.02
N PHE A 54 -7.24 -17.13 3.36
CA PHE A 54 -6.64 -18.28 4.04
C PHE A 54 -5.13 -18.05 4.21
N PHE A 55 -4.68 -18.04 5.47
CA PHE A 55 -3.26 -17.91 5.82
C PHE A 55 -2.66 -19.27 6.17
N ARG A 56 -1.59 -19.65 5.47
CA ARG A 56 -0.71 -20.74 5.88
C ARG A 56 0.19 -20.25 7.01
N ARG A 57 0.37 -21.07 8.04
CA ARG A 57 1.18 -20.72 9.22
C ARG A 57 2.45 -21.53 9.25
N GLU A 58 3.56 -20.87 9.55
CA GLU A 58 4.87 -21.49 9.70
C GLU A 58 5.59 -20.89 10.91
N ASN A 59 6.43 -21.70 11.57
CA ASN A 59 7.28 -21.28 12.67
C ASN A 59 8.74 -21.44 12.24
N LEU A 60 9.50 -20.36 12.26
CA LEU A 60 10.91 -20.33 11.87
C LEU A 60 11.70 -19.66 12.99
N PHE A 61 12.62 -20.38 13.64
CA PHE A 61 13.56 -19.85 14.63
C PHE A 61 12.96 -18.88 15.70
N GLY A 62 11.76 -19.17 16.21
CA GLY A 62 11.08 -18.31 17.21
C GLY A 62 10.27 -17.14 16.61
N VAL A 63 10.06 -17.14 15.29
CA VAL A 63 9.19 -16.22 14.56
C VAL A 63 7.96 -16.98 14.06
N PHE A 64 6.79 -16.43 14.34
CA PHE A 64 5.53 -16.86 13.77
C PHE A 64 5.30 -16.12 12.45
N VAL A 65 5.16 -16.87 11.36
CA VAL A 65 4.92 -16.33 10.02
C VAL A 65 3.57 -16.82 9.50
N LYS A 66 2.81 -15.92 8.88
CA LYS A 66 1.56 -16.21 8.18
C LYS A 66 1.66 -15.68 6.77
N ASP A 67 1.49 -16.57 5.79
CA ASP A 67 1.54 -16.21 4.37
C ASP A 67 0.23 -16.55 3.67
N ALA A 68 -0.15 -15.69 2.74
CA ALA A 68 -1.29 -15.91 1.85
C ALA A 68 -0.99 -15.42 0.43
N TYR A 69 -1.53 -16.13 -0.56
CA TYR A 69 -1.62 -15.66 -1.94
C TYR A 69 -3.09 -15.44 -2.25
N VAL A 70 -3.42 -14.24 -2.73
CA VAL A 70 -4.80 -13.85 -3.05
C VAL A 70 -4.90 -13.61 -4.55
N GLU A 71 -5.87 -14.26 -5.20
CA GLU A 71 -6.22 -14.07 -6.62
C GLU A 71 -6.89 -12.71 -6.88
N HIS A 72 -6.21 -11.64 -6.45
CA HIS A 72 -6.58 -10.25 -6.67
C HIS A 72 -5.36 -9.49 -7.17
N ASP A 73 -5.47 -8.69 -8.21
CA ASP A 73 -4.38 -7.89 -8.76
C ASP A 73 -4.51 -6.43 -8.41
N VAL A 74 -3.38 -5.76 -8.20
CA VAL A 74 -3.35 -4.32 -7.91
C VAL A 74 -2.37 -3.66 -8.87
N LYS A 75 -2.87 -2.74 -9.70
CA LYS A 75 -2.10 -2.01 -10.70
C LYS A 75 -2.09 -0.52 -10.39
N LEU A 76 -0.94 0.10 -10.61
CA LEU A 76 -0.73 1.53 -10.45
C LEU A 76 -0.63 2.19 -11.83
N TYR A 77 -1.47 3.18 -12.08
CA TYR A 77 -1.50 3.95 -13.32
C TYR A 77 -1.15 5.40 -13.03
N PHE A 78 -0.07 5.89 -13.65
CA PHE A 78 0.37 7.28 -13.50
C PHE A 78 -0.11 8.12 -14.68
N TYR A 79 -0.85 9.20 -14.42
CA TYR A 79 -1.34 10.10 -15.45
C TYR A 79 -0.73 11.51 -15.34
N LYS A 80 -0.52 12.15 -16.50
CA LYS A 80 0.01 13.52 -16.62
C LYS A 80 -1.04 14.57 -16.94
N SER A 81 -2.21 14.13 -17.40
CA SER A 81 -3.33 14.98 -17.81
C SER A 81 -4.63 14.27 -17.42
N ILE A 82 -5.57 15.00 -16.86
CA ILE A 82 -6.90 14.48 -16.56
C ILE A 82 -7.68 14.47 -17.88
N ASN A 83 -7.97 13.28 -18.42
CA ASN A 83 -9.14 13.17 -19.28
C ASN A 83 -10.28 12.72 -18.37
N ALA A 84 -11.03 13.69 -17.84
CA ALA A 84 -12.04 13.49 -16.79
C ALA A 84 -13.10 12.45 -17.20
N ASP A 85 -13.27 12.26 -18.50
CA ASP A 85 -14.20 11.30 -19.10
C ASP A 85 -13.70 9.84 -19.08
N ILE A 86 -12.42 9.57 -18.74
CA ILE A 86 -11.82 8.23 -18.72
C ILE A 86 -11.80 7.60 -17.31
N ILE A 87 -12.08 8.37 -16.26
CA ILE A 87 -12.19 7.86 -14.89
C ILE A 87 -13.66 7.86 -14.40
N PRO A 88 -14.66 7.38 -15.18
CA PRO A 88 -16.01 7.30 -14.64
C PRO A 88 -16.07 6.18 -13.60
N THR A 89 -16.65 6.50 -12.43
CA THR A 89 -16.97 5.58 -11.32
C THR A 89 -15.79 4.95 -10.58
N MET A 90 -15.04 5.77 -9.83
CA MET A 90 -13.99 5.30 -8.93
C MET A 90 -14.12 5.95 -7.55
N LYS A 91 -13.79 5.20 -6.49
CA LYS A 91 -13.78 5.72 -5.12
C LYS A 91 -12.57 6.63 -4.95
N GLU A 92 -12.79 7.80 -4.37
CA GLU A 92 -11.71 8.74 -4.03
C GLU A 92 -10.99 8.26 -2.78
N VAL A 93 -9.66 8.37 -2.79
CA VAL A 93 -8.79 8.09 -1.65
C VAL A 93 -7.68 9.14 -1.60
N ILE A 94 -7.09 9.32 -0.42
CA ILE A 94 -5.87 10.10 -0.26
C ILE A 94 -4.69 9.14 -0.26
N VAL A 95 -3.63 9.46 -0.99
CA VAL A 95 -2.38 8.68 -0.99
C VAL A 95 -1.24 9.59 -0.53
N GLU A 96 -0.48 9.10 0.43
CA GLU A 96 0.79 9.70 0.85
C GLU A 96 1.88 9.39 -0.19
N ARG A 97 2.55 10.44 -0.67
CA ARG A 97 3.64 10.35 -1.63
C ARG A 97 4.87 11.05 -1.09
N LYS A 98 6.01 10.36 -1.06
CA LYS A 98 7.31 11.01 -0.84
C LYS A 98 7.71 11.78 -2.10
N VAL A 99 8.20 12.99 -1.90
CA VAL A 99 8.76 13.88 -2.93
C VAL A 99 10.05 14.50 -2.41
N VAL A 100 10.99 14.81 -3.32
CA VAL A 100 12.22 15.52 -2.97
C VAL A 100 12.06 16.99 -3.31
N GLU A 101 12.04 17.85 -2.28
CA GLU A 101 11.98 19.30 -2.40
C GLU A 101 13.22 19.91 -1.73
N ASP A 102 13.95 20.76 -2.45
CA ASP A 102 15.17 21.40 -1.94
C ASP A 102 16.19 20.41 -1.33
N GLY A 103 16.29 19.21 -1.91
CA GLY A 103 17.17 18.14 -1.45
C GLY A 103 16.71 17.41 -0.18
N LYS A 104 15.49 17.67 0.30
CA LYS A 104 14.87 16.99 1.46
C LYS A 104 13.68 16.16 1.02
N GLU A 105 13.53 14.99 1.62
CA GLU A 105 12.32 14.19 1.47
C GLU A 105 11.17 14.83 2.26
N VAL A 106 10.04 15.04 1.58
CA VAL A 106 8.80 15.58 2.12
C VAL A 106 7.66 14.65 1.74
N VAL A 107 6.73 14.41 2.66
CA VAL A 107 5.51 13.63 2.38
C VAL A 107 4.41 14.60 1.93
N LYS A 108 3.86 14.38 0.74
CA LYS A 108 2.70 15.09 0.21
C LYS A 108 1.51 14.16 0.02
N ASN A 109 0.37 14.56 0.57
CA ASN A 109 -0.91 13.90 0.33
C ASN A 109 -1.45 14.26 -1.05
N THR A 110 -1.93 13.28 -1.80
CA THR A 110 -2.52 13.51 -3.13
C THR A 110 -3.84 12.79 -3.28
N LEU A 111 -4.78 13.42 -3.99
CA LEU A 111 -6.01 12.78 -4.37
C LEU A 111 -5.70 11.70 -5.42
N ALA A 112 -6.24 10.51 -5.19
CA ALA A 112 -6.13 9.38 -6.08
C ALA A 112 -7.51 8.73 -6.25
N TYR A 113 -7.65 7.95 -7.31
CA TYR A 113 -8.88 7.26 -7.64
C TYR A 113 -8.63 5.76 -7.71
N ILE A 114 -9.54 4.98 -7.14
CA ILE A 114 -9.49 3.52 -7.19
C ILE A 114 -10.70 2.94 -7.91
N GLY A 115 -10.42 2.14 -8.93
CA GLY A 115 -11.41 1.34 -9.64
C GLY A 115 -11.23 -0.12 -9.30
N ASN A 116 -12.32 -0.81 -8.97
CA ASN A 116 -12.29 -2.25 -8.72
C ASN A 116 -13.19 -2.96 -9.73
N PHE A 117 -12.64 -3.96 -10.42
CA PHE A 117 -13.36 -4.78 -11.36
C PHE A 117 -12.86 -6.23 -11.30
N CYS A 118 -13.72 -7.16 -10.88
CA CYS A 118 -13.52 -8.61 -10.95
C CYS A 118 -12.09 -9.08 -10.61
N GLY A 119 -11.63 -8.85 -9.37
CA GLY A 119 -10.32 -9.31 -8.93
C GLY A 119 -9.15 -8.44 -9.42
N LEU A 120 -9.41 -7.25 -9.96
CA LEU A 120 -8.42 -6.25 -10.31
C LEU A 120 -8.78 -4.90 -9.66
N THR A 121 -7.84 -4.34 -8.92
CA THR A 121 -7.87 -2.96 -8.45
C THR A 121 -6.88 -2.12 -9.23
N SER A 122 -7.37 -1.05 -9.84
CA SER A 122 -6.58 -0.07 -10.57
C SER A 122 -6.54 1.22 -9.76
N ILE A 123 -5.34 1.66 -9.40
CA ILE A 123 -5.09 2.88 -8.63
C ILE A 123 -4.51 3.92 -9.58
N TYR A 124 -5.21 5.04 -9.73
CA TYR A 124 -4.84 6.12 -10.63
C TYR A 124 -4.21 7.24 -9.82
N LEU A 125 -2.96 7.55 -10.14
CA LEU A 125 -2.13 8.51 -9.42
C LEU A 125 -1.64 9.61 -10.36
N PRO A 126 -1.66 10.88 -9.93
CA PRO A 126 -1.00 11.93 -10.69
C PRO A 126 0.52 11.70 -10.68
N LYS A 127 1.16 11.97 -11.81
CA LYS A 127 2.62 11.90 -11.94
C LYS A 127 3.27 13.07 -11.19
N LEU A 128 4.32 12.83 -10.40
CA LEU A 128 4.93 13.83 -9.51
C LEU A 128 5.35 15.13 -10.22
N ASP A 129 5.84 15.03 -11.45
CA ASP A 129 6.34 16.14 -12.25
C ASP A 129 5.25 16.81 -13.12
N SER A 130 3.97 16.63 -12.79
CA SER A 130 2.85 17.18 -13.58
C SER A 130 2.10 18.29 -12.84
N GLU A 131 1.55 19.26 -13.57
CA GLU A 131 0.68 20.31 -12.99
C GLU A 131 -0.53 19.71 -12.25
N VAL A 132 -0.99 18.55 -12.71
CA VAL A 132 -2.07 17.78 -12.12
C VAL A 132 -1.75 17.33 -10.69
N PHE A 133 -0.48 17.01 -10.40
CA PHE A 133 -0.05 16.63 -9.06
C PHE A 133 -0.27 17.77 -8.06
N GLU A 134 0.11 19.00 -8.42
CA GLU A 134 -0.08 20.17 -7.55
C GLU A 134 -1.57 20.48 -7.30
N SER A 135 -2.42 20.34 -8.32
CA SER A 135 -3.87 20.48 -8.13
C SER A 135 -4.44 19.36 -7.24
N SER A 136 -4.04 18.11 -7.45
CA SER A 136 -4.49 16.96 -6.67
C SER A 136 -4.00 17.00 -5.22
N HIS A 137 -2.83 17.61 -4.97
CA HIS A 137 -2.32 17.84 -3.63
C HIS A 137 -3.20 18.83 -2.86
N LYS A 138 -3.55 19.97 -3.48
CA LYS A 138 -4.46 20.96 -2.88
C LYS A 138 -5.83 20.36 -2.57
N GLU A 139 -6.40 19.61 -3.53
CA GLU A 139 -7.68 18.94 -3.32
C GLU A 139 -7.63 17.89 -2.20
N ALA A 140 -6.52 17.19 -2.02
CA ALA A 140 -6.35 16.24 -0.92
C ALA A 140 -6.39 16.93 0.44
N LEU A 141 -5.75 18.11 0.57
CA LEU A 141 -5.78 18.90 1.80
C LEU A 141 -7.20 19.34 2.18
N ASP A 142 -8.01 19.77 1.20
CA ASP A 142 -9.40 20.18 1.43
C ASP A 142 -10.32 19.01 1.86
N LYS A 143 -9.92 17.79 1.52
CA LYS A 143 -10.63 16.54 1.80
C LYS A 143 -10.02 15.72 2.95
N GLU A 144 -9.01 16.26 3.62
CA GLU A 144 -8.37 15.61 4.77
C GLU A 144 -9.40 15.33 5.88
N GLY A 145 -9.34 14.12 6.46
CA GLY A 145 -10.33 13.63 7.43
C GLY A 145 -11.71 13.26 6.86
N LYS A 146 -11.97 13.49 5.56
CA LYS A 146 -13.23 13.12 4.88
C LYS A 146 -13.08 11.91 3.97
N LEU A 147 -11.87 11.65 3.47
CA LEU A 147 -11.55 10.51 2.63
C LEU A 147 -10.60 9.55 3.35
N PRO A 148 -10.68 8.25 3.07
CA PRO A 148 -9.74 7.28 3.62
C PRO A 148 -8.35 7.47 3.01
N VAL A 149 -7.31 7.17 3.80
CA VAL A 149 -5.92 7.21 3.37
C VAL A 149 -5.50 5.81 2.92
N LEU A 150 -5.11 5.68 1.65
CA LEU A 150 -4.52 4.47 1.11
C LEU A 150 -2.99 4.57 1.25
N LYS A 151 -2.46 3.92 2.29
CA LYS A 151 -1.02 3.79 2.51
C LYS A 151 -0.42 2.94 1.39
N LEU A 152 0.41 3.53 0.54
CA LEU A 152 1.13 2.80 -0.49
C LEU A 152 2.61 2.71 -0.12
N GLY A 153 3.20 1.54 -0.31
CA GLY A 153 4.65 1.32 -0.22
C GLY A 153 5.41 1.95 -1.39
N LEU A 154 5.04 3.16 -1.80
CA LEU A 154 5.42 3.71 -3.09
C LEU A 154 6.84 4.27 -3.16
N GLU A 155 7.51 4.54 -2.05
CA GLU A 155 8.98 4.73 -2.00
C GLU A 155 9.55 4.27 -0.65
N ASP A 156 9.96 3.00 -0.61
CA ASP A 156 11.17 2.53 0.08
C ASP A 156 11.48 1.09 -0.38
N THR A 157 12.27 0.94 -1.44
CA THR A 157 12.95 -0.34 -1.73
C THR A 157 13.91 -0.74 -0.61
N SER A 158 14.20 0.16 0.35
CA SER A 158 14.90 -0.16 1.60
C SER A 158 14.07 -1.07 2.50
N ILE A 159 12.73 -0.93 2.56
CA ILE A 159 11.91 -1.91 3.28
C ILE A 159 12.05 -3.25 2.58
N ASP A 160 11.95 -3.36 1.25
CA ASP A 160 12.07 -4.67 0.58
C ASP A 160 13.42 -5.37 0.84
N VAL A 161 14.55 -4.66 0.70
CA VAL A 161 15.89 -5.25 0.84
C VAL A 161 16.31 -5.39 2.31
N GLU A 162 16.08 -4.38 3.16
CA GLU A 162 16.40 -4.45 4.60
C GLU A 162 15.37 -5.30 5.38
N PHE A 163 14.12 -5.46 4.94
CA PHE A 163 13.18 -6.41 5.54
C PHE A 163 13.57 -7.84 5.21
N GLU A 164 13.82 -8.17 3.94
CA GLU A 164 14.29 -9.51 3.57
C GLU A 164 15.67 -9.81 4.18
N GLN A 165 16.59 -8.83 4.23
CA GLN A 165 17.86 -9.01 4.95
C GLN A 165 17.66 -9.10 6.46
N ARG A 166 16.87 -8.24 7.13
CA ARG A 166 16.68 -8.34 8.58
C ARG A 166 16.00 -9.65 8.98
N VAL A 167 14.99 -10.09 8.22
CA VAL A 167 14.35 -11.40 8.39
C VAL A 167 15.33 -12.54 8.15
N ARG A 168 16.36 -12.38 7.32
CA ARG A 168 17.40 -13.43 7.10
C ARG A 168 18.60 -13.34 8.04
N GLU A 169 18.93 -12.15 8.54
CA GLU A 169 20.18 -11.85 9.27
C GLU A 169 19.96 -11.74 10.78
N ASN A 170 18.76 -11.39 11.24
CA ASN A 170 18.44 -11.18 12.67
C ASN A 170 17.36 -12.13 13.22
N TYR A 171 16.82 -13.01 12.36
CA TYR A 171 15.67 -13.87 12.68
C TYR A 171 15.82 -15.27 12.09
#